data_AF-A0A370DJ30-F1
#
_entry.id   AF-A0A370DJ30-F1
#
_cell.length_a   1.000
_cell.length_b   1.000
_cell.length_c   1.000
_cell.angle_alpha   90.00
_cell.angle_beta   90.00
_cell.angle_gamma   90.00
#
_symmetry.space_group_name_H-M   'P 1'
#
loop_
_entity.id
_entity.type
_entity.pdbx_description
1 polymer ?
#
loop_
_entity_poly.entity_id
_entity_poly.type
_entity_poly.pdbx_seq_one_letter_code
_entity_poly.pdbx_strand_id
1 'polypeptide(L)'
;MLEYLENSRSELKKQVAERTRELGESHQQLELLLASTGEGLYGIDTQGHCTFANQTALDILGYQDEAQLLGKNMHKLIHHSHIDGTHYDEAVCPIFKAFRQSEGVHRDDEVLWRADGSAFSAEFRSFPIQRDGAVLGAVVTFSDITERKRNEAILRESEFLLAKSQAIAHVGSWHLDIVTNRLSWSDEVYRIFGVFPREFGVTYEAFLDSVHPEDRDIVDATYIGSVREQHDAFEIDHRIIRPNNGEVRFVHEKCNHTKDETGRVIQSTGIVQDITELKQAETENALLLHDMSERVKELQCIFQITEAIRKHAKLEDILSDVVRIMPPGWRYPEFTKARIIYNDREFVENPFDQTIWKQTSDLIVGNEYRGSVEVYYTKEFSILDEGPFLKQERNLIDSIAKALSGVIERKQAEAELEHLATHDALTGLYNRKVLEQRMTDETLRATRYDHVLSVCMIDIDHFKQINDIYGHQAGDSVLRSFAKVLESSIRKTDYAARYGGEEFIVTFPETPLTEAEELAERLRSQIADHYIPIEDDKELNVTASIGIATFPEHAQTWQDLIKAADKAMYAAKQSGRNCVRKAENTI
;
A
#
# COMPACT_ATOMS: atom_id res chain seq x y z
N MET A 1 121.22 29.77 34.49
CA MET A 1 120.52 28.46 34.42
C MET A 1 119.17 28.50 35.14
N LEU A 2 119.08 29.02 36.38
CA LEU A 2 117.81 29.26 37.08
C LEU A 2 116.87 30.23 36.34
N GLU A 3 117.40 31.35 35.82
CA GLU A 3 116.63 32.36 35.06
C GLU A 3 116.04 31.85 33.74
N TYR A 4 116.73 30.92 33.08
CA TYR A 4 116.26 30.29 31.83
C TYR A 4 115.11 29.29 32.09
N LEU A 5 115.18 28.56 33.20
CA LEU A 5 114.12 27.67 33.66
C LEU A 5 112.87 28.45 34.11
N GLU A 6 113.03 29.62 34.73
CA GLU A 6 111.89 30.46 35.11
C GLU A 6 111.18 31.10 33.92
N ASN A 7 111.92 31.59 32.92
CA ASN A 7 111.32 32.12 31.70
C ASN A 7 110.59 31.03 30.90
N SER A 8 111.20 29.86 30.71
CA SER A 8 110.56 28.74 30.00
C SER A 8 109.30 28.25 30.72
N ARG A 9 109.30 28.21 32.07
CA ARG A 9 108.12 27.87 32.88
C ARG A 9 107.01 28.93 32.79
N SER A 10 107.37 30.21 32.70
CA SER A 10 106.41 31.32 32.54
C SER A 10 105.73 31.29 31.16
N GLU A 11 106.52 31.01 30.12
CA GLU A 11 106.06 30.93 28.74
C GLU A 11 105.18 29.69 28.50
N LEU A 12 105.56 28.55 29.08
CA LEU A 12 104.72 27.34 29.08
C LEU A 12 103.40 27.57 29.82
N LYS A 13 103.41 28.30 30.95
CA LYS A 13 102.17 28.66 31.68
C LYS A 13 101.25 29.54 30.85
N LYS A 14 101.78 30.50 30.09
CA LYS A 14 100.99 31.33 29.17
C LYS A 14 100.38 30.50 28.04
N GLN A 15 101.16 29.64 27.39
CA GLN A 15 100.65 28.76 26.32
C GLN A 15 99.57 27.79 26.83
N VAL A 16 99.74 27.23 28.03
CA VAL A 16 98.73 26.37 28.65
C VAL A 16 97.45 27.18 28.95
N ALA A 17 97.56 28.40 29.48
CA ALA A 17 96.41 29.24 29.78
C ALA A 17 95.65 29.67 28.51
N GLU A 18 96.37 30.03 27.45
CA GLU A 18 95.78 30.44 26.16
C GLU A 18 95.07 29.26 25.48
N ARG A 19 95.72 28.08 25.40
CA ARG A 19 95.04 26.87 24.90
C ARG A 19 93.86 26.43 25.75
N THR A 20 93.92 26.61 27.08
CA THR A 20 92.79 26.32 27.96
C THR A 20 91.61 27.25 27.67
N ARG A 21 91.88 28.52 27.34
CA ARG A 21 90.85 29.49 26.98
C ARG A 21 90.22 29.20 25.63
N GLU A 22 91.03 28.96 24.59
CA GLU A 22 90.55 28.59 23.26
C GLU A 22 89.73 27.30 23.29
N LEU A 23 90.17 26.31 24.08
CA LEU A 23 89.42 25.07 24.26
C LEU A 23 88.08 25.33 24.97
N GLY A 24 88.04 26.22 25.96
CA GLY A 24 86.81 26.62 26.64
C GLY A 24 85.82 27.34 25.71
N GLU A 25 86.30 28.30 24.91
CA GLU A 25 85.47 29.03 23.93
C GLU A 25 84.93 28.09 22.84
N SER A 26 85.77 27.19 22.30
CA SER A 26 85.33 26.18 21.32
C SER A 26 84.33 25.19 21.91
N HIS A 27 84.48 24.80 23.18
CA HIS A 27 83.57 23.89 23.86
C HIS A 27 82.19 24.56 24.04
N GLN A 28 82.17 25.81 24.48
CA GLN A 28 80.94 26.56 24.69
C GLN A 28 80.20 26.85 23.37
N GLN A 29 80.93 27.09 22.28
CA GLN A 29 80.34 27.26 20.95
C GLN A 29 79.74 25.95 20.40
N LEU A 30 80.36 24.81 20.66
CA LEU A 30 79.82 23.49 20.29
C LEU A 30 78.54 23.18 21.07
N GLU A 31 78.49 23.45 22.38
CA GLU A 31 77.28 23.28 23.20
C GLU A 31 76.09 24.12 22.69
N LEU A 32 76.32 25.38 22.30
CA LEU A 32 75.29 26.26 21.75
C LEU A 32 74.73 25.75 20.41
N LEU A 33 75.58 25.26 19.51
CA LEU A 33 75.15 24.66 18.24
C LEU A 33 74.29 23.40 18.47
N LEU A 34 74.71 22.54 19.39
CA LEU A 34 73.99 21.31 19.76
C LEU A 34 72.65 21.56 20.45
N ALA A 35 72.47 22.70 21.13
CA ALA A 35 71.21 23.07 21.78
C ALA A 35 70.19 23.70 20.82
N SER A 36 70.62 24.24 19.67
CA SER A 36 69.78 25.02 18.75
C SER A 36 68.89 24.19 17.81
N THR A 37 69.12 22.88 17.70
CA THR A 37 68.48 22.02 16.68
C THR A 37 67.07 21.56 17.07
N GLY A 38 66.67 21.71 18.33
CA GLY A 38 65.39 21.19 18.84
C GLY A 38 65.29 19.65 18.86
N GLU A 39 66.35 18.95 18.46
CA GLU A 39 66.47 17.50 18.49
C GLU A 39 67.29 17.05 19.71
N GLY A 40 66.87 15.95 20.32
CA GLY A 40 67.70 15.25 21.29
C GLY A 40 68.92 14.66 20.59
N LEU A 41 70.10 14.85 21.15
CA LEU A 41 71.35 14.36 20.58
C LEU A 41 72.20 13.69 21.65
N TYR A 42 72.68 12.48 21.38
CA TYR A 42 73.64 11.79 22.25
C TYR A 42 74.67 10.99 21.44
N GLY A 43 75.84 10.78 22.03
CA GLY A 43 76.87 9.89 21.50
C GLY A 43 76.89 8.55 22.23
N ILE A 44 77.24 7.49 21.51
CA ILE A 44 77.48 6.15 22.06
C ILE A 44 78.83 5.60 21.62
N ASP A 45 79.49 4.82 22.47
CA ASP A 45 80.70 4.06 22.12
C ASP A 45 80.37 2.76 21.34
N THR A 46 81.40 2.00 20.97
CA THR A 46 81.26 0.69 20.28
C THR A 46 80.57 -0.41 21.11
N GLN A 47 80.33 -0.17 22.41
CA GLN A 47 79.57 -1.06 23.30
C GLN A 47 78.15 -0.52 23.58
N GLY A 48 77.76 0.59 22.94
CA GLY A 48 76.46 1.21 23.11
C GLY A 48 76.32 2.05 24.38
N HIS A 49 77.42 2.34 25.09
CA HIS A 49 77.40 3.20 26.27
C HIS A 49 77.39 4.67 25.90
N CYS A 50 76.54 5.46 26.55
CA CYS A 50 76.45 6.90 26.31
C CYS A 50 77.77 7.61 26.65
N THR A 51 78.30 8.40 25.71
CA THR A 51 79.53 9.18 25.87
C THR A 51 79.27 10.66 26.16
N PHE A 52 78.14 11.18 25.69
CA PHE A 52 77.65 12.54 25.94
C PHE A 52 76.17 12.64 25.53
N ALA A 53 75.41 13.59 26.07
CA ALA A 53 74.06 13.93 25.65
C ALA A 53 73.78 15.44 25.79
N ASN A 54 73.09 16.04 24.81
CA ASN A 54 72.68 17.44 24.91
C ASN A 54 71.47 17.61 25.86
N GLN A 55 71.19 18.85 26.26
CA GLN A 55 70.07 19.16 27.16
C GLN A 55 68.71 18.70 26.58
N THR A 56 68.49 18.89 25.27
CA THR A 56 67.24 18.47 24.61
C THR A 56 67.02 16.95 24.69
N ALA A 57 68.08 16.14 24.67
CA ALA A 57 67.96 14.69 24.85
C ALA A 57 67.50 14.35 26.27
N LEU A 58 68.00 15.07 27.29
CA LEU A 58 67.56 14.90 28.68
C LEU A 58 66.09 15.29 28.84
N ASP A 59 65.69 16.43 28.27
CA ASP A 59 64.32 16.93 28.34
C ASP A 59 63.32 15.97 27.66
N ILE A 60 63.64 15.46 26.46
CA ILE A 60 62.79 14.49 25.74
C ILE A 60 62.81 13.13 26.45
N LEU A 61 63.94 12.65 26.96
CA LEU A 61 63.99 11.35 27.64
C LEU A 61 63.53 11.41 29.10
N GLY A 62 63.28 12.59 29.66
CA GLY A 62 62.81 12.78 31.04
C GLY A 62 63.88 12.60 32.11
N TYR A 63 65.17 12.71 31.76
CA TYR A 63 66.28 12.64 32.72
C TYR A 63 66.63 14.04 33.22
N GLN A 64 67.04 14.15 34.48
CA GLN A 64 67.34 15.45 35.11
C GLN A 64 68.82 15.83 34.99
N ASP A 65 69.70 14.84 34.87
CA ASP A 65 71.14 15.02 34.83
C ASP A 65 71.76 14.07 33.78
N GLU A 66 72.69 14.60 32.98
CA GLU A 66 73.47 13.86 31.99
C GLU A 66 74.20 12.65 32.62
N ALA A 67 74.64 12.78 33.87
CA ALA A 67 75.30 11.70 34.61
C ALA A 67 74.42 10.44 34.75
N GLN A 68 73.10 10.55 34.59
CA GLN A 68 72.19 9.40 34.59
C GLN A 68 72.25 8.59 33.29
N LEU A 69 72.67 9.21 32.18
CA LEU A 69 72.85 8.57 30.88
C LEU A 69 74.31 8.14 30.66
N LEU A 70 75.29 8.94 31.09
CA LEU A 70 76.71 8.71 30.85
C LEU A 70 77.17 7.31 31.31
N GLY A 71 77.86 6.60 30.41
CA GLY A 71 78.37 5.25 30.62
C GLY A 71 77.30 4.14 30.68
N LYS A 72 76.02 4.48 30.54
CA LYS A 72 74.93 3.49 30.51
C LYS A 72 74.65 3.04 29.08
N ASN A 73 74.25 1.78 28.92
CA ASN A 73 73.90 1.23 27.61
C ASN A 73 72.56 1.81 27.16
N MET A 74 72.58 2.59 26.07
CA MET A 74 71.40 3.33 25.60
C MET A 74 70.29 2.41 25.09
N HIS A 75 70.62 1.26 24.51
CA HIS A 75 69.61 0.28 24.09
C HIS A 75 68.81 -0.22 25.29
N LYS A 76 69.50 -0.61 26.36
CA LYS A 76 68.85 -1.10 27.59
C LYS A 76 68.07 -0.04 28.34
N LEU A 77 68.45 1.24 28.19
CA LEU A 77 67.78 2.35 28.88
C LEU A 77 66.54 2.84 28.14
N ILE A 78 66.63 3.06 26.83
CA ILE A 78 65.61 3.81 26.08
C ILE A 78 65.08 3.06 24.85
N HIS A 79 65.61 1.89 24.50
CA HIS A 79 65.24 1.14 23.29
C HIS A 79 65.05 -0.38 23.53
N HIS A 80 64.74 -0.76 24.78
CA HIS A 80 64.82 -2.15 25.24
C HIS A 80 63.62 -3.04 24.86
N SER A 81 62.52 -2.44 24.42
CA SER A 81 61.27 -3.14 24.07
C SER A 81 60.49 -2.41 22.99
N HIS A 82 59.70 -3.19 22.24
CA HIS A 82 58.67 -2.67 21.34
C HIS A 82 57.47 -2.11 22.13
N ILE A 83 56.57 -1.39 21.45
CA ILE A 83 55.38 -0.79 22.09
C ILE A 83 54.44 -1.81 22.75
N ASP A 84 54.44 -3.06 22.27
CA ASP A 84 53.67 -4.17 22.82
C ASP A 84 54.31 -4.82 24.07
N GLY A 85 55.46 -4.29 24.51
CA GLY A 85 56.22 -4.77 25.66
C GLY A 85 57.12 -5.98 25.36
N THR A 86 57.17 -6.47 24.12
CA THR A 86 58.11 -7.52 23.74
C THR A 86 59.54 -7.00 23.77
N HIS A 87 60.47 -7.85 24.22
CA HIS A 87 61.87 -7.47 24.34
C HIS A 87 62.47 -7.21 22.96
N TYR A 88 63.11 -6.04 22.80
CA TYR A 88 63.86 -5.70 21.61
C TYR A 88 65.31 -6.12 21.84
N ASP A 89 65.79 -7.09 21.06
CA ASP A 89 67.15 -7.60 21.17
C ASP A 89 68.20 -6.57 20.68
N GLU A 90 69.19 -6.31 21.52
CA GLU A 90 70.34 -5.43 21.25
C GLU A 90 71.16 -5.86 20.02
N ALA A 91 71.17 -7.16 19.71
CA ALA A 91 71.86 -7.71 18.54
C ALA A 91 71.32 -7.13 17.22
N VAL A 92 70.04 -6.74 17.19
CA VAL A 92 69.36 -6.21 16.01
C VAL A 92 69.01 -4.72 16.11
N CYS A 93 69.45 -4.04 17.18
CA CYS A 93 69.21 -2.62 17.40
C CYS A 93 69.65 -1.77 16.17
N PRO A 94 68.71 -1.06 15.51
CA PRO A 94 69.00 -0.24 14.34
C PRO A 94 69.90 0.96 14.66
N ILE A 95 69.86 1.48 15.89
CA ILE A 95 70.78 2.53 16.35
C ILE A 95 72.22 2.01 16.33
N PHE A 96 72.45 0.77 16.80
CA PHE A 96 73.79 0.19 16.89
C PHE A 96 74.34 -0.29 15.55
N LYS A 97 73.50 -0.46 14.53
CA LYS A 97 73.96 -0.77 13.17
C LYS A 97 74.94 0.29 12.66
N ALA A 98 74.77 1.55 13.05
CA ALA A 98 75.61 2.63 12.55
C ALA A 98 77.10 2.40 12.82
N PHE A 99 77.47 2.07 14.06
CA PHE A 99 78.87 1.78 14.39
C PHE A 99 79.29 0.33 14.07
N ARG A 100 78.36 -0.63 14.01
CA ARG A 100 78.68 -2.03 13.64
C ARG A 100 78.98 -2.20 12.16
N GLN A 101 78.28 -1.47 11.31
CA GLN A 101 78.32 -1.60 9.85
C GLN A 101 78.97 -0.39 9.16
N SER A 102 79.29 0.67 9.93
CA SER A 102 79.85 1.93 9.42
C SER A 102 78.94 2.66 8.42
N GLU A 103 77.62 2.58 8.61
CA GLU A 103 76.61 3.18 7.70
C GLU A 103 75.60 4.02 8.48
N GLY A 104 75.14 5.14 7.93
CA GLY A 104 74.10 5.96 8.58
C GLY A 104 72.73 5.27 8.56
N VAL A 105 71.97 5.35 9.65
CA VAL A 105 70.62 4.77 9.77
C VAL A 105 69.61 5.88 10.07
N HIS A 106 68.47 5.87 9.39
CA HIS A 106 67.32 6.75 9.66
C HIS A 106 66.06 5.91 9.82
N ARG A 107 65.27 6.19 10.85
CA ARG A 107 63.94 5.62 11.10
C ARG A 107 63.00 6.72 11.57
N ASP A 108 61.78 6.71 11.06
CA ASP A 108 60.69 7.63 11.36
C ASP A 108 59.51 6.96 12.10
N ASP A 109 59.74 5.75 12.62
CA ASP A 109 58.74 4.94 13.32
C ASP A 109 59.37 4.01 14.36
N GLU A 110 60.22 4.57 15.21
CA GLU A 110 60.84 3.83 16.31
C GLU A 110 60.19 4.20 17.65
N VAL A 111 60.28 3.32 18.64
CA VAL A 111 59.74 3.57 19.99
C VAL A 111 60.89 3.81 20.94
N LEU A 112 60.92 4.98 21.58
CA LEU A 112 61.86 5.27 22.65
C LEU A 112 61.14 5.40 24.00
N TRP A 113 61.84 5.07 25.07
CA TRP A 113 61.31 5.03 26.43
C TRP A 113 61.93 6.15 27.28
N ARG A 114 61.08 6.84 28.04
CA ARG A 114 61.46 7.89 28.98
C ARG A 114 61.83 7.30 30.34
N ALA A 115 62.51 8.08 31.18
CA ALA A 115 62.92 7.69 32.52
C ALA A 115 61.74 7.29 33.44
N ASP A 116 60.54 7.86 33.21
CA ASP A 116 59.32 7.52 33.94
C ASP A 116 58.63 6.23 33.44
N GLY A 117 59.19 5.59 32.41
CA GLY A 117 58.66 4.38 31.79
C GLY A 117 57.59 4.63 30.72
N SER A 118 57.29 5.87 30.37
CA SER A 118 56.40 6.18 29.23
C SER A 118 57.14 6.03 27.90
N ALA A 119 56.46 5.47 26.90
CA ALA A 119 56.98 5.33 25.55
C ALA A 119 56.50 6.49 24.66
N PHE A 120 57.31 6.87 23.68
CA PHE A 120 56.92 7.84 22.63
C PHE A 120 57.40 7.38 21.26
N SER A 121 56.73 7.86 20.21
CA SER A 121 57.15 7.64 18.83
C SER A 121 58.31 8.57 18.51
N ALA A 122 59.46 8.01 18.15
CA ALA A 122 60.66 8.74 17.83
C ALA A 122 61.01 8.62 16.34
N GLU A 123 61.38 9.74 15.74
CA GLU A 123 62.18 9.77 14.52
C GLU A 123 63.64 9.94 14.93
N PHE A 124 64.53 9.03 14.52
CA PHE A 124 65.95 9.11 14.87
C PHE A 124 66.86 8.92 13.65
N ARG A 125 68.05 9.51 13.74
CA ARG A 125 69.17 9.31 12.83
C ARG A 125 70.40 8.89 13.62
N SER A 126 71.08 7.84 13.22
CA SER A 126 72.34 7.40 13.84
C SER A 126 73.46 7.37 12.79
N PHE A 127 74.58 8.04 13.07
CA PHE A 127 75.72 8.12 12.17
C PHE A 127 77.02 7.69 12.88
N PRO A 128 77.89 6.89 12.24
CA PRO A 128 79.14 6.45 12.85
C PRO A 128 80.11 7.61 13.09
N ILE A 129 80.78 7.60 14.24
CA ILE A 129 81.90 8.49 14.57
C ILE A 129 83.19 7.75 14.22
N GLN A 130 83.97 8.30 13.27
CA GLN A 130 85.21 7.69 12.79
C GLN A 130 86.42 8.60 13.05
N ARG A 131 87.55 8.01 13.45
CA ARG A 131 88.83 8.71 13.59
C ARG A 131 89.97 7.81 13.09
N ASP A 132 90.81 8.33 12.21
CA ASP A 132 91.97 7.63 11.64
C ASP A 132 91.62 6.24 11.06
N GLY A 133 90.41 6.10 10.48
CA GLY A 133 89.90 4.85 9.89
C GLY A 133 89.30 3.85 10.87
N ALA A 134 89.29 4.14 12.18
CA ALA A 134 88.63 3.32 13.20
C ALA A 134 87.28 3.92 13.60
N VAL A 135 86.25 3.07 13.72
CA VAL A 135 84.94 3.46 14.27
C VAL A 135 85.03 3.51 15.79
N LEU A 136 84.76 4.68 16.37
CA LEU A 136 84.79 4.90 17.82
C LEU A 136 83.41 4.74 18.47
N GLY A 137 82.35 4.84 17.68
CA GLY A 137 80.98 4.89 18.19
C GLY A 137 80.00 5.45 17.16
N ALA A 138 78.87 5.98 17.62
CA ALA A 138 77.89 6.67 16.78
C ALA A 138 77.32 7.92 17.48
N VAL A 139 76.92 8.92 16.70
CA VAL A 139 76.10 10.04 17.15
C VAL A 139 74.66 9.79 16.73
N VAL A 140 73.72 9.99 17.65
CA VAL A 140 72.29 9.79 17.44
C VAL A 140 71.57 11.11 17.63
N THR A 141 70.74 11.50 16.66
CA THR A 141 69.76 12.58 16.83
C THR A 141 68.35 11.99 16.80
N PHE A 142 67.44 12.54 17.59
CA PHE A 142 66.07 12.08 17.65
C PHE A 142 65.08 13.18 18.02
N SER A 143 63.84 13.04 17.55
CA SER A 143 62.72 13.93 17.88
C SER A 143 61.48 13.11 18.26
N ASP A 144 60.65 13.67 19.15
CA ASP A 144 59.34 13.09 19.47
C ASP A 144 58.31 13.51 18.41
N ILE A 145 57.77 12.52 17.72
CA ILE A 145 56.81 12.70 16.62
C ILE A 145 55.40 12.19 16.99
N THR A 146 55.15 11.94 18.28
CA THR A 146 53.88 11.36 18.78
C THR A 146 52.68 12.25 18.43
N GLU A 147 52.77 13.56 18.65
CA GLU A 147 51.68 14.49 18.35
C GLU A 147 51.40 14.59 16.85
N ARG A 148 52.45 14.66 16.02
CA ARG A 148 52.35 14.68 14.56
C ARG A 148 51.60 13.44 14.05
N LYS A 149 52.03 12.25 14.46
CA LYS A 149 51.38 10.98 14.07
C LYS A 149 49.94 10.88 14.55
N ARG A 150 49.65 11.36 15.76
CA ARG A 150 48.29 11.36 16.29
C ARG A 150 47.35 12.26 15.48
N ASN A 151 47.79 13.45 15.11
CA ASN A 151 47.00 14.37 14.29
C ASN A 151 46.78 13.84 12.87
N GLU A 152 47.81 13.24 12.25
CA GLU A 152 47.67 12.57 10.95
C GLU A 152 46.69 11.39 11.00
N ALA A 153 46.74 10.58 12.06
CA ALA A 153 45.81 9.46 12.25
C ALA A 153 44.36 9.94 12.43
N ILE A 154 44.13 10.97 13.27
CA ILE A 154 42.80 11.58 13.47
C ILE A 154 42.27 12.16 12.16
N LEU A 155 43.11 12.86 11.40
CA LEU A 155 42.72 13.43 10.11
C LEU A 155 42.32 12.33 9.13
N ARG A 156 43.14 11.28 8.97
CA ARG A 156 42.83 10.14 8.10
C ARG A 156 41.55 9.42 8.50
N GLU A 157 41.31 9.24 9.81
CA GLU A 157 40.08 8.63 10.32
C GLU A 157 38.87 9.51 10.02
N SER A 158 38.97 10.83 10.23
CA SER A 158 37.92 11.80 9.91
C SER A 158 37.58 11.81 8.41
N GLU A 159 38.60 11.85 7.54
CA GLU A 159 38.43 11.80 6.07
C GLU A 159 37.75 10.49 5.63
N PHE A 160 38.19 9.36 6.19
CA PHE A 160 37.59 8.06 5.91
C PHE A 160 36.12 7.99 6.34
N LEU A 161 35.81 8.46 7.55
CA LEU A 161 34.44 8.49 8.07
C LEU A 161 33.54 9.42 7.26
N LEU A 162 34.04 10.58 6.84
CA LEU A 162 33.32 11.52 5.99
C LEU A 162 32.99 10.89 4.62
N ALA A 163 33.98 10.28 3.96
CA ALA A 163 33.79 9.60 2.68
C ALA A 163 32.78 8.44 2.79
N LYS A 164 32.85 7.68 3.89
CA LYS A 164 31.89 6.60 4.16
C LYS A 164 30.48 7.14 4.43
N SER A 165 30.35 8.24 5.19
CA SER A 165 29.07 8.88 5.46
C SER A 165 28.41 9.40 4.18
N GLN A 166 29.18 10.04 3.30
CA GLN A 166 28.73 10.48 1.98
C GLN A 166 28.21 9.30 1.14
N ALA A 167 28.96 8.21 1.11
CA ALA A 167 28.57 7.00 0.38
C ALA A 167 27.30 6.32 0.92
N ILE A 168 27.13 6.27 2.25
CA ILE A 168 25.93 5.71 2.88
C ILE A 168 24.70 6.58 2.60
N ALA A 169 24.87 7.90 2.61
CA ALA A 169 23.79 8.84 2.35
C ALA A 169 23.47 9.02 0.85
N HIS A 170 24.30 8.46 -0.04
CA HIS A 170 24.28 8.74 -1.48
C HIS A 170 24.35 10.25 -1.77
N VAL A 171 25.19 10.96 -1.02
CA VAL A 171 25.42 12.40 -1.14
C VAL A 171 26.88 12.66 -1.49
N GLY A 172 27.11 13.12 -2.71
CA GLY A 172 28.41 13.63 -3.15
C GLY A 172 28.56 15.11 -2.88
N SER A 173 29.79 15.58 -2.66
CA SER A 173 30.10 17.01 -2.53
C SER A 173 30.93 17.47 -3.71
N TRP A 174 30.64 18.66 -4.21
CA TRP A 174 31.38 19.27 -5.29
C TRP A 174 31.74 20.72 -4.97
N HIS A 175 32.79 21.18 -5.61
CA HIS A 175 33.31 22.53 -5.45
C HIS A 175 33.76 23.05 -6.83
N LEU A 176 33.18 24.17 -7.25
CA LEU A 176 33.54 24.86 -8.48
C LEU A 176 34.22 26.20 -8.14
N ASP A 177 35.44 26.36 -8.60
CA ASP A 177 36.07 27.68 -8.74
C ASP A 177 35.59 28.31 -10.05
N ILE A 178 34.83 29.40 -9.93
CA ILE A 178 34.20 30.06 -11.09
C ILE A 178 35.23 30.84 -11.91
N VAL A 179 36.28 31.35 -11.27
CA VAL A 179 37.31 32.16 -11.93
C VAL A 179 38.19 31.28 -12.81
N THR A 180 38.54 30.09 -12.32
CA THR A 180 39.39 29.13 -13.06
C THR A 180 38.59 28.06 -13.81
N ASN A 181 37.27 28.05 -13.68
CA ASN A 181 36.35 27.01 -14.16
C ASN A 181 36.82 25.60 -13.77
N ARG A 182 37.29 25.45 -12.53
CA ARG A 182 37.83 24.18 -12.02
C ARG A 182 36.84 23.52 -11.08
N LEU A 183 36.26 22.42 -11.54
CA LEU A 183 35.32 21.60 -10.80
C LEU A 183 36.06 20.46 -10.08
N SER A 184 35.79 20.33 -8.79
CA SER A 184 36.31 19.26 -7.92
C SER A 184 35.15 18.48 -7.35
N TRP A 185 35.22 17.15 -7.41
CA TRP A 185 34.17 16.23 -7.00
C TRP A 185 34.70 15.28 -5.92
N SER A 186 33.85 14.91 -4.96
CA SER A 186 34.13 13.77 -4.10
C SER A 186 33.92 12.46 -4.85
N ASP A 187 34.50 11.38 -4.33
CA ASP A 187 34.38 10.02 -4.91
C ASP A 187 32.91 9.60 -5.12
N GLU A 188 32.01 10.08 -4.26
CA GLU A 188 30.58 9.74 -4.36
C GLU A 188 29.90 10.43 -5.54
N VAL A 189 30.27 11.67 -5.91
CA VAL A 189 29.75 12.33 -7.12
C VAL A 189 30.08 11.49 -8.36
N TYR A 190 31.32 11.02 -8.47
CA TYR A 190 31.73 10.14 -9.57
C TYR A 190 30.89 8.86 -9.64
N ARG A 191 30.53 8.26 -8.50
CA ARG A 191 29.65 7.08 -8.44
C ARG A 191 28.22 7.39 -8.83
N ILE A 192 27.64 8.50 -8.35
CA ILE A 192 26.29 8.94 -8.69
C ILE A 192 26.17 9.17 -10.21
N PHE A 193 27.18 9.80 -10.81
CA PHE A 193 27.22 10.11 -12.25
C PHE A 193 27.72 8.94 -13.12
N GLY A 194 28.25 7.86 -12.52
CA GLY A 194 28.70 6.68 -13.25
C GLY A 194 29.95 6.93 -14.11
N VAL A 195 30.82 7.84 -13.70
CA VAL A 195 32.05 8.24 -14.41
C VAL A 195 33.30 7.97 -13.57
N PHE A 196 34.44 7.74 -14.22
CA PHE A 196 35.72 7.57 -13.52
C PHE A 196 36.46 8.90 -13.34
N PRO A 197 37.16 9.12 -12.21
CA PRO A 197 37.89 10.38 -11.94
C PRO A 197 38.92 10.79 -12.99
N ARG A 198 39.42 9.85 -13.80
CA ARG A 198 40.42 10.11 -14.86
C ARG A 198 39.81 10.39 -16.23
N GLU A 199 38.49 10.31 -16.37
CA GLU A 199 37.78 10.41 -17.66
C GLU A 199 36.92 11.69 -17.76
N PHE A 200 36.78 12.45 -16.68
CA PHE A 200 35.86 13.59 -16.61
C PHE A 200 36.57 14.94 -16.79
N GLY A 201 36.00 15.81 -17.63
CA GLY A 201 36.42 17.21 -17.73
C GLY A 201 36.12 17.92 -16.40
N VAL A 202 37.14 18.44 -15.74
CA VAL A 202 37.01 19.18 -14.46
C VAL A 202 36.45 20.59 -14.68
N THR A 203 35.38 20.73 -15.46
CA THR A 203 34.73 22.00 -15.79
C THR A 203 33.21 21.91 -15.61
N TYR A 204 32.57 23.06 -15.53
CA TYR A 204 31.11 23.15 -15.44
C TYR A 204 30.39 22.57 -16.67
N GLU A 205 30.95 22.74 -17.87
CA GLU A 205 30.34 22.26 -19.12
C GLU A 205 30.29 20.73 -19.17
N ALA A 206 31.31 20.05 -18.65
CA ALA A 206 31.32 18.60 -18.57
C ALA A 206 30.22 18.06 -17.63
N PHE A 207 29.94 18.77 -16.53
CA PHE A 207 28.78 18.50 -15.68
C PHE A 207 27.49 18.65 -16.48
N LEU A 208 27.32 19.78 -17.21
CA LEU A 208 26.11 20.05 -17.96
C LEU A 208 25.84 19.03 -19.08
N ASP A 209 26.90 18.48 -19.70
CA ASP A 209 26.79 17.39 -20.67
C ASP A 209 26.23 16.09 -20.07
N SER A 210 26.42 15.87 -18.77
CA SER A 210 25.89 14.70 -18.04
C SER A 210 24.42 14.86 -17.64
N VAL A 211 23.89 16.09 -17.67
CA VAL A 211 22.47 16.39 -17.42
C VAL A 211 21.61 15.90 -18.60
N HIS A 212 20.43 15.39 -18.29
CA HIS A 212 19.46 14.94 -19.28
C HIS A 212 19.12 16.08 -20.27
N PRO A 213 19.09 15.83 -21.60
CA PRO A 213 18.93 16.89 -22.61
C PRO A 213 17.74 17.83 -22.39
N GLU A 214 16.62 17.30 -21.90
CA GLU A 214 15.41 18.11 -21.59
C GLU A 214 15.57 19.02 -20.37
N ASP A 215 16.49 18.71 -19.46
CA ASP A 215 16.68 19.44 -18.20
C ASP A 215 17.84 20.44 -18.28
N ARG A 216 18.73 20.32 -19.28
CA ARG A 216 19.95 21.13 -19.43
C ARG A 216 19.71 22.63 -19.39
N ASP A 217 18.76 23.11 -20.19
CA ASP A 217 18.47 24.54 -20.29
C ASP A 217 17.97 25.10 -18.94
N ILE A 218 17.17 24.32 -18.22
CA ILE A 218 16.63 24.71 -16.91
C ILE A 218 17.73 24.70 -15.86
N VAL A 219 18.57 23.66 -15.82
CA VAL A 219 19.71 23.57 -14.90
C VAL A 219 20.68 24.73 -15.13
N ASP A 220 21.05 25.00 -16.38
CA ASP A 220 21.99 26.06 -16.73
C ASP A 220 21.44 27.45 -16.40
N ALA A 221 20.18 27.73 -16.79
CA ALA A 221 19.54 29.00 -16.48
C ALA A 221 19.40 29.24 -14.97
N THR A 222 19.10 28.17 -14.21
CA THR A 222 18.95 28.25 -12.74
C THR A 222 20.30 28.54 -12.08
N TYR A 223 21.36 27.84 -12.48
CA TYR A 223 22.71 28.04 -11.94
C TYR A 223 23.31 29.40 -12.33
N ILE A 224 23.29 29.76 -13.63
CA ILE A 224 23.81 31.05 -14.10
C ILE A 224 22.99 32.19 -13.50
N GLY A 225 21.68 32.02 -13.36
CA GLY A 225 20.79 32.97 -12.70
C GLY A 225 21.23 33.23 -11.26
N SER A 226 21.46 32.18 -10.46
CA SER A 226 21.88 32.34 -9.06
C SER A 226 23.22 33.07 -8.91
N VAL A 227 24.18 32.76 -9.79
CA VAL A 227 25.50 33.42 -9.82
C VAL A 227 25.37 34.89 -10.26
N ARG A 228 24.59 35.18 -11.30
CA ARG A 228 24.42 36.54 -11.85
C ARG A 228 23.66 37.45 -10.90
N GLU A 229 22.59 36.94 -10.32
CA GLU A 229 21.70 37.66 -9.39
C GLU A 229 22.26 37.72 -7.97
N GLN A 230 23.43 37.11 -7.74
CA GLN A 230 24.14 37.10 -6.45
C GLN A 230 23.32 36.46 -5.33
N HIS A 231 22.54 35.42 -5.64
CA HIS A 231 21.86 34.62 -4.62
C HIS A 231 22.89 33.91 -3.74
N ASP A 232 22.53 33.63 -2.49
CA ASP A 232 23.44 32.95 -1.55
C ASP A 232 23.47 31.43 -1.77
N ALA A 233 22.40 30.88 -2.35
CA ALA A 233 22.23 29.46 -2.60
C ALA A 233 21.32 29.19 -3.81
N PHE A 234 21.42 27.98 -4.38
CA PHE A 234 20.41 27.44 -5.29
C PHE A 234 20.14 25.96 -4.99
N GLU A 235 18.95 25.51 -5.37
CA GLU A 235 18.47 24.15 -5.14
C GLU A 235 17.61 23.70 -6.32
N ILE A 236 17.88 22.51 -6.87
CA ILE A 236 17.15 21.98 -8.03
C ILE A 236 17.16 20.44 -8.08
N ASP A 237 16.01 19.85 -8.37
CA ASP A 237 15.90 18.45 -8.79
C ASP A 237 16.04 18.37 -10.30
N HIS A 238 16.91 17.48 -10.80
CA HIS A 238 17.03 17.26 -12.24
C HIS A 238 17.46 15.83 -12.56
N ARG A 239 17.37 15.45 -13.84
CA ARG A 239 17.79 14.14 -14.32
C ARG A 239 19.22 14.19 -14.87
N ILE A 240 19.97 13.13 -14.64
CA ILE A 240 21.27 12.88 -15.27
C ILE A 240 21.23 11.58 -16.08
N ILE A 241 22.09 11.46 -17.08
CA ILE A 241 22.27 10.23 -17.86
C ILE A 241 23.66 9.70 -17.59
N ARG A 242 23.75 8.47 -17.06
CA ARG A 242 25.04 7.84 -16.82
C ARG A 242 25.67 7.39 -18.15
N PRO A 243 26.90 7.81 -18.47
CA PRO A 243 27.51 7.50 -19.76
C PRO A 243 27.91 6.03 -19.91
N ASN A 244 28.09 5.29 -18.81
CA ASN A 244 28.51 3.89 -18.83
C ASN A 244 27.40 2.91 -19.27
N ASN A 245 26.13 3.21 -18.99
CA ASN A 245 25.00 2.32 -19.24
C ASN A 245 23.75 3.02 -19.83
N GLY A 246 23.76 4.35 -19.96
CA GLY A 246 22.62 5.15 -20.44
C GLY A 246 21.47 5.28 -19.44
N GLU A 247 21.67 4.87 -18.19
CA GLU A 247 20.64 4.92 -17.15
C GLU A 247 20.33 6.36 -16.74
N VAL A 248 19.03 6.67 -16.63
CA VAL A 248 18.55 7.95 -16.12
C VAL A 248 18.45 7.88 -14.60
N ARG A 249 19.08 8.82 -13.90
CA ARG A 249 18.97 9.01 -12.45
C ARG A 249 18.35 10.37 -12.15
N PHE A 250 17.63 10.47 -11.04
CA PHE A 250 17.17 11.74 -10.49
C PHE A 250 18.12 12.17 -9.39
N VAL A 251 18.58 13.41 -9.45
CA VAL A 251 19.48 13.98 -8.45
C VAL A 251 18.92 15.27 -7.90
N HIS A 252 19.18 15.50 -6.61
CA HIS A 252 18.90 16.73 -5.91
C HIS A 252 20.20 17.50 -5.72
N GLU A 253 20.32 18.66 -6.37
CA GLU A 253 21.46 19.55 -6.24
C GLU A 253 21.14 20.68 -5.28
N LYS A 254 22.09 20.97 -4.39
CA LYS A 254 22.02 22.11 -3.49
C LYS A 254 23.39 22.73 -3.32
N CYS A 255 23.53 24.02 -3.59
CA CYS A 255 24.81 24.72 -3.47
C CYS A 255 24.67 26.05 -2.76
N ASN A 256 25.78 26.45 -2.13
CA ASN A 256 26.01 27.79 -1.62
C ASN A 256 27.14 28.47 -2.39
N HIS A 257 27.06 29.80 -2.48
CA HIS A 257 28.01 30.64 -3.19
C HIS A 257 28.92 31.39 -2.20
N THR A 258 30.22 31.49 -2.51
CA THR A 258 31.17 32.35 -1.78
C THR A 258 31.49 33.58 -2.61
N LYS A 259 31.44 34.75 -1.97
CA LYS A 259 31.61 36.06 -2.59
C LYS A 259 32.96 36.68 -2.21
N ASP A 260 33.54 37.48 -3.09
CA ASP A 260 34.72 38.29 -2.82
C ASP A 260 34.37 39.59 -2.05
N GLU A 261 35.38 40.38 -1.69
CA GLU A 261 35.22 41.68 -0.99
C GLU A 261 34.39 42.70 -1.80
N THR A 262 34.22 42.49 -3.11
CA THR A 262 33.40 43.33 -4.00
C THR A 262 31.95 42.85 -4.10
N GLY A 263 31.63 41.72 -3.44
CA GLY A 263 30.30 41.11 -3.44
C GLY A 263 30.02 40.22 -4.66
N ARG A 264 31.03 39.88 -5.48
CA ARG A 264 30.88 38.99 -6.63
C ARG A 264 31.08 37.53 -6.23
N VAL A 265 30.21 36.63 -6.68
CA VAL A 265 30.44 35.18 -6.53
C VAL A 265 31.72 34.74 -7.25
N ILE A 266 32.63 34.14 -6.51
CA ILE A 266 33.89 33.58 -7.03
C ILE A 266 33.94 32.05 -6.90
N GLN A 267 33.10 31.47 -6.04
CA GLN A 267 33.12 30.06 -5.73
C GLN A 267 31.71 29.51 -5.53
N SER A 268 31.48 28.27 -5.93
CA SER A 268 30.30 27.50 -5.59
C SER A 268 30.72 26.20 -4.90
N THR A 269 30.03 25.84 -3.82
CA THR A 269 30.22 24.55 -3.14
C THR A 269 28.84 23.96 -2.86
N GLY A 270 28.66 22.70 -3.22
CA GLY A 270 27.37 22.06 -3.12
C GLY A 270 27.44 20.57 -2.87
N ILE A 271 26.25 20.00 -2.76
CA ILE A 271 26.02 18.58 -2.68
C ILE A 271 25.10 18.15 -3.82
N VAL A 272 25.28 16.91 -4.23
CA VAL A 272 24.38 16.18 -5.11
C VAL A 272 23.94 14.90 -4.41
N GLN A 273 22.63 14.69 -4.31
CA GLN A 273 22.06 13.48 -3.73
C GLN A 273 21.34 12.67 -4.81
N ASP A 274 21.60 11.36 -4.89
CA ASP A 274 20.79 10.47 -5.73
C ASP A 274 19.42 10.25 -5.05
N ILE A 275 18.36 10.76 -5.69
CA ILE A 275 16.97 10.65 -5.23
C ILE A 275 16.14 9.75 -6.15
N THR A 276 16.79 8.92 -6.97
CA THR A 276 16.11 8.05 -7.94
C THR A 276 15.13 7.10 -7.27
N GLU A 277 15.54 6.43 -6.19
CA GLU A 277 14.68 5.51 -5.44
C GLU A 277 13.47 6.23 -4.83
N LEU A 278 13.67 7.45 -4.33
CA LEU A 278 12.60 8.29 -3.80
C LEU A 278 11.58 8.65 -4.88
N LYS A 279 12.02 9.16 -6.04
CA LYS A 279 11.12 9.52 -7.16
C LYS A 279 10.40 8.29 -7.74
N GLN A 280 11.06 7.14 -7.79
CA GLN A 280 10.44 5.88 -8.20
C GLN A 280 9.34 5.45 -7.20
N ALA A 281 9.62 5.50 -5.91
CA ALA A 281 8.64 5.18 -4.87
C ALA A 281 7.46 6.17 -4.87
N GLU A 282 7.69 7.47 -5.08
CA GLU A 282 6.62 8.47 -5.24
C GLU A 282 5.72 8.15 -6.44
N THR A 283 6.31 7.76 -7.56
CA THR A 283 5.58 7.40 -8.77
C THR A 283 4.76 6.13 -8.58
N GLU A 284 5.35 5.09 -7.98
CA GLU A 284 4.66 3.84 -7.65
C GLU A 284 3.50 4.08 -6.68
N ASN A 285 3.72 4.87 -5.63
CA ASN A 285 2.69 5.25 -4.67
C ASN A 285 1.55 6.04 -5.35
N ALA A 286 1.86 6.96 -6.26
CA ALA A 286 0.84 7.70 -6.99
C ALA A 286 -0.03 6.78 -7.87
N LEU A 287 0.57 5.79 -8.53
CA LEU A 287 -0.15 4.77 -9.30
C LEU A 287 -1.02 3.88 -8.40
N LEU A 288 -0.48 3.45 -7.26
CA LEU A 288 -1.21 2.64 -6.29
C LEU A 288 -2.40 3.41 -5.68
N LEU A 289 -2.19 4.68 -5.31
CA LEU A 289 -3.26 5.54 -4.80
C LEU A 289 -4.38 5.74 -5.83
N HIS A 290 -4.01 5.90 -7.11
CA HIS A 290 -4.98 5.98 -8.20
C HIS A 290 -5.80 4.68 -8.32
N ASP A 291 -5.16 3.51 -8.35
CA ASP A 291 -5.86 2.21 -8.43
C ASP A 291 -6.75 1.95 -7.19
N MET A 292 -6.25 2.25 -6.00
CA MET A 292 -7.03 2.18 -4.75
C MET A 292 -8.25 3.09 -4.79
N SER A 293 -8.13 4.31 -5.33
CA SER A 293 -9.25 5.25 -5.45
C SER A 293 -10.36 4.69 -6.34
N GLU A 294 -10.01 4.11 -7.50
CA GLU A 294 -10.97 3.46 -8.39
C GLU A 294 -11.64 2.25 -7.72
N ARG A 295 -10.88 1.45 -6.96
CA ARG A 295 -11.45 0.31 -6.23
C ARG A 295 -12.41 0.73 -5.11
N VAL A 296 -12.15 1.84 -4.42
CA VAL A 296 -13.04 2.40 -3.40
C VAL A 296 -14.36 2.84 -4.01
N LYS A 297 -14.35 3.51 -5.18
CA LYS A 297 -15.59 3.90 -5.89
C LYS A 297 -16.45 2.69 -6.23
N GLU A 298 -15.84 1.63 -6.74
CA GLU A 298 -16.53 0.38 -7.08
C GLU A 298 -17.22 -0.25 -5.86
N LEU A 299 -16.48 -0.40 -4.75
CA LEU A 299 -17.00 -0.96 -3.51
C LEU A 299 -18.12 -0.09 -2.91
N GLN A 300 -17.98 1.23 -2.99
CA GLN A 300 -18.99 2.16 -2.52
C GLN A 300 -20.29 2.05 -3.33
N CYS A 301 -20.20 1.91 -4.66
CA CYS A 301 -21.37 1.68 -5.52
C CYS A 301 -22.09 0.38 -5.15
N ILE A 302 -21.35 -0.74 -5.02
CA ILE A 302 -21.91 -2.05 -4.64
C ILE A 302 -22.56 -1.98 -3.24
N PHE A 303 -21.91 -1.30 -2.29
CA PHE A 303 -22.45 -1.14 -0.94
C PHE A 303 -23.78 -0.37 -0.95
N GLN A 304 -23.86 0.74 -1.68
CA GLN A 304 -25.09 1.53 -1.80
C GLN A 304 -26.21 0.73 -2.47
N ILE A 305 -25.91 -0.07 -3.49
CA ILE A 305 -26.87 -0.99 -4.11
C ILE A 305 -27.37 -2.02 -3.10
N THR A 306 -26.47 -2.60 -2.30
CA THR A 306 -26.83 -3.55 -1.25
C THR A 306 -27.74 -2.92 -0.20
N GLU A 307 -27.50 -1.67 0.18
CA GLU A 307 -28.37 -0.92 1.09
C GLU A 307 -29.75 -0.63 0.47
N ALA A 308 -29.80 -0.24 -0.81
CA ALA A 308 -31.07 -0.06 -1.53
C ALA A 308 -31.91 -1.35 -1.54
N ILE A 309 -31.27 -2.50 -1.77
CA ILE A 309 -31.93 -3.82 -1.73
C ILE A 309 -32.51 -4.14 -0.33
N ARG A 310 -31.84 -3.71 0.74
CA ARG A 310 -32.33 -3.92 2.12
C ARG A 310 -33.46 -2.97 2.49
N LYS A 311 -33.39 -1.73 2.03
CA LYS A 311 -34.32 -0.65 2.38
C LYS A 311 -35.70 -0.83 1.73
N HIS A 312 -35.74 -1.35 0.51
CA HIS A 312 -36.96 -1.40 -0.28
C HIS A 312 -37.57 -2.82 -0.33
N ALA A 313 -38.87 -2.91 -0.07
CA ALA A 313 -39.61 -4.17 -0.13
C ALA A 313 -40.00 -4.55 -1.57
N LYS A 314 -40.35 -3.55 -2.39
CA LYS A 314 -40.79 -3.72 -3.78
C LYS A 314 -39.60 -3.66 -4.73
N LEU A 315 -39.64 -4.50 -5.76
CA LEU A 315 -38.57 -4.61 -6.74
C LEU A 315 -38.41 -3.31 -7.54
N GLU A 316 -39.51 -2.66 -7.92
CA GLU A 316 -39.51 -1.43 -8.72
C GLU A 316 -38.78 -0.28 -8.02
N ASP A 317 -38.92 -0.19 -6.70
CA ASP A 317 -38.24 0.83 -5.90
C ASP A 317 -36.73 0.56 -5.85
N ILE A 318 -36.32 -0.72 -5.72
CA ILE A 318 -34.90 -1.14 -5.76
C ILE A 318 -34.29 -0.74 -7.10
N LEU A 319 -34.93 -1.10 -8.22
CA LEU A 319 -34.40 -0.80 -9.56
C LEU A 319 -34.27 0.72 -9.79
N SER A 320 -35.25 1.49 -9.32
CA SER A 320 -35.23 2.96 -9.40
C SER A 320 -34.15 3.61 -8.53
N ASP A 321 -33.84 3.05 -7.36
CA ASP A 321 -32.73 3.50 -6.51
C ASP A 321 -31.38 3.15 -7.17
N VAL A 322 -31.23 1.94 -7.70
CA VAL A 322 -29.98 1.47 -8.31
C VAL A 322 -29.57 2.34 -9.50
N VAL A 323 -30.52 2.73 -10.36
CA VAL A 323 -30.28 3.67 -11.46
C VAL A 323 -29.64 4.98 -10.99
N ARG A 324 -29.99 5.49 -9.80
CA ARG A 324 -29.41 6.72 -9.22
C ARG A 324 -28.06 6.49 -8.53
N ILE A 325 -27.79 5.26 -8.10
CA ILE A 325 -26.56 4.88 -7.38
C ILE A 325 -25.41 4.57 -8.35
N MET A 326 -25.72 4.15 -9.58
CA MET A 326 -24.71 3.78 -10.57
C MET A 326 -23.80 4.94 -11.01
N PRO A 327 -24.29 6.14 -11.38
CA PRO A 327 -23.43 7.18 -11.95
C PRO A 327 -22.19 7.56 -11.10
N PRO A 328 -22.27 7.71 -9.77
CA PRO A 328 -21.09 7.95 -8.92
C PRO A 328 -20.00 6.87 -8.97
N GLY A 329 -20.32 5.65 -9.42
CA GLY A 329 -19.38 4.54 -9.54
C GLY A 329 -18.50 4.57 -10.80
N TRP A 330 -18.78 5.48 -11.75
CA TRP A 330 -18.04 5.63 -12.99
C TRP A 330 -17.03 6.78 -12.92
N ARG A 331 -16.07 6.81 -13.84
CA ARG A 331 -14.98 7.79 -13.92
C ARG A 331 -15.48 9.21 -14.10
N TYR A 332 -16.59 9.39 -14.82
CA TYR A 332 -17.20 10.69 -15.11
C TYR A 332 -18.66 10.75 -14.60
N PRO A 333 -18.90 10.79 -13.28
CA PRO A 333 -20.25 10.72 -12.72
C PRO A 333 -21.22 11.73 -13.29
N GLU A 334 -20.76 12.96 -13.51
CA GLU A 334 -21.54 14.08 -14.03
C GLU A 334 -22.02 13.88 -15.48
N PHE A 335 -21.32 13.03 -16.23
CA PHE A 335 -21.67 12.64 -17.59
C PHE A 335 -22.20 11.21 -17.67
N THR A 336 -22.43 10.54 -16.55
CA THR A 336 -22.90 9.15 -16.52
C THR A 336 -24.40 9.11 -16.34
N LYS A 337 -25.07 8.34 -17.21
CA LYS A 337 -26.50 8.04 -17.09
C LYS A 337 -26.69 6.53 -17.08
N ALA A 338 -27.56 6.04 -16.21
CA ALA A 338 -27.86 4.62 -16.09
C ALA A 338 -29.31 4.33 -16.48
N ARG A 339 -29.52 3.14 -17.02
CA ARG A 339 -30.83 2.61 -17.37
C ARG A 339 -30.91 1.16 -16.98
N ILE A 340 -32.06 0.76 -16.43
CA ILE A 340 -32.39 -0.66 -16.27
C ILE A 340 -33.66 -0.95 -17.05
N ILE A 341 -33.64 -2.03 -17.83
CA ILE A 341 -34.81 -2.57 -18.53
C ILE A 341 -35.17 -3.89 -17.84
N TYR A 342 -36.42 -4.06 -17.43
CA TYR A 342 -36.92 -5.30 -16.83
C TYR A 342 -38.37 -5.57 -17.24
N ASN A 343 -38.64 -6.73 -17.86
CA ASN A 343 -39.97 -7.12 -18.37
C ASN A 343 -40.71 -5.97 -19.10
N ASP A 344 -40.06 -5.41 -20.12
CA ASP A 344 -40.55 -4.28 -20.94
C ASP A 344 -40.78 -2.94 -20.22
N ARG A 345 -40.39 -2.84 -18.93
CA ARG A 345 -40.38 -1.58 -18.18
C ARG A 345 -38.98 -0.99 -18.15
N GLU A 346 -38.92 0.33 -18.34
CA GLU A 346 -37.69 1.11 -18.31
C GLU A 346 -37.60 1.91 -17.01
N PHE A 347 -36.45 1.83 -16.36
CA PHE A 347 -36.08 2.58 -15.17
C PHE A 347 -34.92 3.50 -15.51
N VAL A 348 -35.17 4.81 -15.48
CA VAL A 348 -34.22 5.87 -15.84
C VAL A 348 -34.41 7.09 -14.94
N GLU A 349 -33.40 7.93 -14.85
CA GLU A 349 -33.51 9.28 -14.29
C GLU A 349 -33.78 10.29 -15.41
N ASN A 350 -34.80 11.15 -15.24
CA ASN A 350 -35.17 12.15 -16.24
C ASN A 350 -34.45 13.50 -15.98
N PRO A 351 -33.95 14.19 -17.02
CA PRO A 351 -33.89 13.77 -18.43
C PRO A 351 -32.83 12.69 -18.67
N PHE A 352 -33.13 11.77 -19.59
CA PHE A 352 -32.26 10.65 -19.95
C PHE A 352 -31.78 10.79 -21.40
N ASP A 353 -30.51 11.14 -21.56
CA ASP A 353 -29.86 11.26 -22.87
C ASP A 353 -29.04 10.00 -23.18
N GLN A 354 -29.13 9.53 -24.42
CA GLN A 354 -28.39 8.38 -24.91
C GLN A 354 -27.35 8.82 -25.93
N THR A 355 -26.19 8.16 -25.89
CA THR A 355 -25.10 8.37 -26.85
C THR A 355 -24.62 7.02 -27.36
N ILE A 356 -23.67 7.06 -28.31
CA ILE A 356 -22.96 5.86 -28.78
C ILE A 356 -22.08 5.23 -27.69
N TRP A 357 -21.74 5.98 -26.64
CA TRP A 357 -20.88 5.53 -25.56
C TRP A 357 -21.70 4.77 -24.52
N LYS A 358 -21.88 3.47 -24.76
CA LYS A 358 -22.76 2.60 -23.98
C LYS A 358 -22.03 1.35 -23.47
N GLN A 359 -22.30 0.97 -22.24
CA GLN A 359 -22.09 -0.38 -21.69
C GLN A 359 -23.42 -1.06 -21.44
N THR A 360 -23.43 -2.38 -21.55
CA THR A 360 -24.63 -3.19 -21.30
C THR A 360 -24.22 -4.51 -20.67
N SER A 361 -24.97 -4.92 -19.65
CA SER A 361 -24.91 -6.28 -19.09
C SER A 361 -26.32 -6.82 -18.97
N ASP A 362 -26.49 -8.10 -19.27
CA ASP A 362 -27.80 -8.75 -19.26
C ASP A 362 -28.25 -9.09 -17.84
N LEU A 363 -29.55 -8.97 -17.58
CA LEU A 363 -30.22 -9.50 -16.40
C LEU A 363 -30.76 -10.89 -16.72
N ILE A 364 -30.15 -11.91 -16.13
CA ILE A 364 -30.46 -13.32 -16.38
C ILE A 364 -30.96 -13.95 -15.09
N VAL A 365 -32.20 -14.41 -15.08
CA VAL A 365 -32.80 -15.11 -13.93
C VAL A 365 -32.97 -16.58 -14.31
N GLY A 366 -32.31 -17.48 -13.58
CA GLY A 366 -32.14 -18.87 -14.02
C GLY A 366 -31.40 -18.92 -15.36
N ASN A 367 -32.09 -19.34 -16.42
CA ASN A 367 -31.59 -19.35 -17.80
C ASN A 367 -32.36 -18.41 -18.75
N GLU A 368 -33.19 -17.52 -18.20
CA GLU A 368 -34.03 -16.63 -18.99
C GLU A 368 -33.55 -15.18 -18.94
N TYR A 369 -33.50 -14.55 -20.10
CA TYR A 369 -33.26 -13.13 -20.23
C TYR A 369 -34.48 -12.35 -19.70
N ARG A 370 -34.25 -11.48 -18.72
CA ARG A 370 -35.30 -10.65 -18.10
C ARG A 370 -35.14 -9.15 -18.39
N GLY A 371 -34.03 -8.75 -19.02
CA GLY A 371 -33.76 -7.38 -19.39
C GLY A 371 -32.26 -7.06 -19.32
N SER A 372 -31.91 -5.77 -19.17
CA SER A 372 -30.52 -5.32 -19.20
C SER A 372 -30.26 -4.18 -18.22
N VAL A 373 -29.02 -4.09 -17.77
CA VAL A 373 -28.45 -2.92 -17.09
C VAL A 373 -27.57 -2.20 -18.09
N GLU A 374 -27.75 -0.90 -18.22
CA GLU A 374 -27.08 -0.09 -19.23
C GLU A 374 -26.51 1.19 -18.62
N VAL A 375 -25.33 1.58 -19.08
CA VAL A 375 -24.66 2.82 -18.67
C VAL A 375 -24.20 3.58 -19.89
N TYR A 376 -24.41 4.88 -19.89
CA TYR A 376 -24.10 5.80 -20.97
C TYR A 376 -23.19 6.91 -20.48
N TYR A 377 -22.22 7.29 -21.31
CA TYR A 377 -21.55 8.58 -21.15
C TYR A 377 -22.13 9.62 -22.11
N THR A 378 -22.67 10.71 -21.57
CA THR A 378 -23.29 11.80 -22.34
C THR A 378 -22.28 12.73 -23.01
N LYS A 379 -21.01 12.70 -22.56
CA LYS A 379 -19.89 13.40 -23.18
C LYS A 379 -19.34 12.62 -24.37
N GLU A 380 -18.96 13.32 -25.44
CA GLU A 380 -18.26 12.72 -26.57
C GLU A 380 -16.77 12.48 -26.26
N PHE A 381 -16.29 11.29 -26.58
CA PHE A 381 -14.88 10.89 -26.48
C PHE A 381 -14.28 10.60 -27.87
N SER A 382 -12.95 10.59 -27.97
CA SER A 382 -12.27 10.15 -29.21
C SER A 382 -12.26 8.62 -29.28
N ILE A 383 -12.48 8.03 -30.47
CA ILE A 383 -12.61 6.58 -30.70
C ILE A 383 -11.22 5.89 -30.78
N LEU A 384 -10.34 6.09 -29.80
CA LEU A 384 -9.08 5.34 -29.72
C LEU A 384 -9.27 4.10 -28.82
N ASP A 385 -8.58 3.01 -29.16
CA ASP A 385 -8.87 1.61 -28.76
C ASP A 385 -9.37 1.38 -27.32
N GLU A 386 -10.36 0.48 -27.20
CA GLU A 386 -11.16 0.07 -26.02
C GLU A 386 -12.32 0.99 -25.57
N GLY A 387 -12.53 2.16 -26.18
CA GLY A 387 -13.63 3.07 -25.80
C GLY A 387 -13.41 3.73 -24.42
N PRO A 388 -14.30 4.64 -23.99
CA PRO A 388 -14.05 5.53 -22.84
C PRO A 388 -14.15 4.84 -21.47
N PHE A 389 -14.57 3.57 -21.44
CA PHE A 389 -14.84 2.86 -20.21
C PHE A 389 -13.66 2.01 -19.75
N LEU A 390 -13.32 2.15 -18.47
CA LEU A 390 -12.26 1.38 -17.81
C LEU A 390 -12.64 -0.09 -17.67
N LYS A 391 -11.63 -0.97 -17.55
CA LYS A 391 -11.83 -2.40 -17.26
C LYS A 391 -12.61 -2.61 -15.96
N GLN A 392 -12.35 -1.80 -14.95
CA GLN A 392 -13.03 -1.81 -13.66
C GLN A 392 -14.53 -1.51 -13.81
N GLU A 393 -14.90 -0.54 -14.65
CA GLU A 393 -16.30 -0.18 -14.92
C GLU A 393 -17.05 -1.30 -15.66
N ARG A 394 -16.38 -1.98 -16.60
CA ARG A 394 -16.93 -3.17 -17.27
C ARG A 394 -17.22 -4.29 -16.26
N ASN A 395 -16.31 -4.52 -15.32
CA ASN A 395 -16.53 -5.50 -14.26
C ASN A 395 -17.64 -5.07 -13.28
N LEU A 396 -17.76 -3.76 -13.03
CA LEU A 396 -18.77 -3.22 -12.12
C LEU A 396 -20.18 -3.42 -12.67
N ILE A 397 -20.46 -3.08 -13.95
CA ILE A 397 -21.79 -3.29 -14.53
C ILE A 397 -22.20 -4.76 -14.53
N ASP A 398 -21.27 -5.67 -14.83
CA ASP A 398 -21.51 -7.12 -14.77
C ASP A 398 -21.83 -7.59 -13.35
N SER A 399 -21.12 -7.04 -12.35
CA SER A 399 -21.34 -7.37 -10.94
C SER A 399 -22.69 -6.86 -10.44
N ILE A 400 -23.09 -5.66 -10.87
CA ILE A 400 -24.40 -5.06 -10.59
C ILE A 400 -25.51 -5.90 -11.22
N ALA A 401 -25.38 -6.26 -12.50
CA ALA A 401 -26.38 -7.08 -13.19
C ALA A 401 -26.57 -8.44 -12.52
N LYS A 402 -25.47 -9.10 -12.10
CA LYS A 402 -25.54 -10.35 -11.32
C LYS A 402 -26.24 -10.16 -9.97
N ALA A 403 -25.90 -9.11 -9.23
CA ALA A 403 -26.53 -8.82 -7.94
C ALA A 403 -28.03 -8.58 -8.09
N LEU A 404 -28.43 -7.78 -9.08
CA LEU A 404 -29.83 -7.53 -9.39
C LEU A 404 -30.56 -8.80 -9.82
N SER A 405 -29.95 -9.62 -10.68
CA SER A 405 -30.52 -10.89 -11.12
C SER A 405 -30.86 -11.80 -9.94
N GLY A 406 -29.95 -11.95 -8.98
CA GLY A 406 -30.20 -12.72 -7.76
C GLY A 406 -31.29 -12.12 -6.86
N VAL A 407 -31.41 -10.79 -6.81
CA VAL A 407 -32.50 -10.12 -6.06
C VAL A 407 -33.85 -10.33 -6.74
N ILE A 408 -33.90 -10.25 -8.07
CA ILE A 408 -35.12 -10.51 -8.85
C ILE A 408 -35.59 -11.93 -8.62
N GLU A 409 -34.69 -12.92 -8.74
CA GLU A 409 -34.99 -14.33 -8.50
C GLU A 409 -35.56 -14.54 -7.10
N ARG A 410 -34.90 -14.00 -6.08
CA ARG A 410 -35.36 -14.09 -4.69
C ARG A 410 -36.74 -13.45 -4.51
N LYS A 411 -36.99 -12.27 -5.08
CA LYS A 411 -38.28 -11.57 -4.97
C LYS A 411 -39.41 -12.32 -5.68
N GLN A 412 -39.13 -12.97 -6.81
CA GLN A 412 -40.08 -13.83 -7.50
C GLN A 412 -40.40 -15.08 -6.66
N ALA A 413 -39.39 -15.74 -6.11
CA ALA A 413 -39.58 -16.90 -5.24
C ALA A 413 -40.35 -16.53 -3.95
N GLU A 414 -40.07 -15.39 -3.33
CA GLU A 414 -40.83 -14.86 -2.19
C GLU A 414 -42.32 -14.67 -2.54
N ALA A 415 -42.61 -14.03 -3.68
CA ALA A 415 -43.98 -13.79 -4.13
C ALA A 415 -44.72 -15.10 -4.48
N GLU A 416 -44.04 -16.05 -5.11
CA GLU A 416 -44.61 -17.37 -5.43
C GLU A 416 -44.92 -18.17 -4.16
N LEU A 417 -43.99 -18.18 -3.18
CA LEU A 417 -44.23 -18.83 -1.88
C LEU A 417 -45.39 -18.18 -1.13
N GLU A 418 -45.50 -16.85 -1.14
CA GLU A 418 -46.63 -16.14 -0.53
C GLU A 418 -47.96 -16.49 -1.22
N HIS A 419 -47.94 -16.59 -2.55
CA HIS A 419 -49.11 -16.98 -3.32
C HIS A 419 -49.52 -18.42 -3.02
N LEU A 420 -48.59 -19.39 -3.00
CA LEU A 420 -48.84 -20.80 -2.67
C LEU A 420 -49.26 -21.00 -1.21
N ALA A 421 -48.75 -20.17 -0.29
CA ALA A 421 -49.16 -20.19 1.10
C ALA A 421 -50.62 -19.77 1.28
N THR A 422 -51.16 -18.98 0.35
CA THR A 422 -52.50 -18.39 0.45
C THR A 422 -53.53 -18.95 -0.54
N HIS A 423 -53.09 -19.47 -1.68
CA HIS A 423 -53.94 -19.90 -2.79
C HIS A 423 -53.58 -21.32 -3.26
N ASP A 424 -54.52 -21.98 -3.94
CA ASP A 424 -54.33 -23.27 -4.58
C ASP A 424 -53.55 -23.12 -5.89
N ALA A 425 -52.47 -23.88 -6.03
CA ALA A 425 -51.53 -23.76 -7.15
C ALA A 425 -52.16 -23.99 -8.53
N LEU A 426 -53.21 -24.81 -8.60
CA LEU A 426 -53.87 -25.14 -9.87
C LEU A 426 -54.96 -24.12 -10.24
N THR A 427 -55.82 -23.78 -9.28
CA THR A 427 -57.04 -23.01 -9.54
C THR A 427 -56.89 -21.51 -9.33
N GLY A 428 -55.88 -21.07 -8.57
CA GLY A 428 -55.69 -19.66 -8.20
C GLY A 428 -56.65 -19.15 -7.12
N LEU A 429 -57.64 -19.95 -6.68
CA LEU A 429 -58.53 -19.62 -5.56
C LEU A 429 -57.80 -19.73 -4.21
N TYR A 430 -58.40 -19.22 -3.13
CA TYR A 430 -57.83 -19.46 -1.79
C TYR A 430 -57.67 -20.95 -1.51
N ASN A 431 -56.58 -21.31 -0.83
CA ASN A 431 -56.40 -22.68 -0.38
C ASN A 431 -57.21 -22.95 0.90
N ARG A 432 -57.33 -24.23 1.25
CA ARG A 432 -58.03 -24.67 2.47
C ARG A 432 -57.54 -23.97 3.74
N LYS A 433 -56.23 -23.75 3.90
CA LYS A 433 -55.67 -23.13 5.10
C LYS A 433 -56.20 -21.70 5.29
N VAL A 434 -56.20 -20.89 4.23
CA VAL A 434 -56.73 -19.52 4.28
C VAL A 434 -58.23 -19.49 4.46
N LEU A 435 -58.95 -20.42 3.83
CA LEU A 435 -60.38 -20.58 4.05
C LEU A 435 -60.71 -20.80 5.53
N GLU A 436 -60.05 -21.76 6.19
CA GLU A 436 -60.28 -22.08 7.61
C GLU A 436 -60.00 -20.87 8.52
N GLN A 437 -58.95 -20.11 8.24
CA GLN A 437 -58.63 -18.88 8.97
C GLN A 437 -59.73 -17.82 8.78
N ARG A 438 -60.12 -17.54 7.53
CA ARG A 438 -61.17 -16.55 7.23
C ARG A 438 -62.52 -16.95 7.80
N MET A 439 -62.89 -18.23 7.71
CA MET A 439 -64.13 -18.75 8.29
C MET A 439 -64.16 -18.58 9.82
N THR A 440 -63.02 -18.76 10.49
CA THR A 440 -62.90 -18.49 11.93
C THR A 440 -63.17 -17.02 12.23
N ASP A 441 -62.54 -16.11 11.49
CA ASP A 441 -62.71 -14.67 11.69
C ASP A 441 -64.14 -14.20 11.37
N GLU A 442 -64.72 -14.66 10.27
CA GLU A 442 -66.06 -14.29 9.82
C GLU A 442 -67.15 -14.83 10.74
N THR A 443 -67.03 -16.05 11.27
CA THR A 443 -67.99 -16.56 12.26
C THR A 443 -67.92 -15.82 13.59
N LEU A 444 -66.72 -15.42 14.04
CA LEU A 444 -66.57 -14.57 15.23
C LEU A 444 -67.20 -13.18 15.02
N ARG A 445 -67.02 -12.58 13.83
CA ARG A 445 -67.67 -11.31 13.46
C ARG A 445 -69.19 -11.45 13.43
N ALA A 446 -69.69 -12.47 12.73
CA ALA A 446 -71.11 -12.77 12.63
C ALA A 446 -71.75 -12.93 14.02
N THR A 447 -71.11 -13.69 14.91
CA THR A 447 -71.57 -13.87 16.30
C THR A 447 -71.61 -12.56 17.08
N ARG A 448 -70.56 -11.72 16.95
CA ARG A 448 -70.42 -10.48 17.72
C ARG A 448 -71.45 -9.43 17.31
N TYR A 449 -71.73 -9.33 16.02
CA TYR A 449 -72.56 -8.27 15.46
C TYR A 449 -73.98 -8.74 15.11
N ASP A 450 -74.32 -10.00 15.38
CA ASP A 450 -75.60 -10.63 15.03
C ASP A 450 -75.88 -10.61 13.51
N HIS A 451 -74.81 -10.87 12.73
CA HIS A 451 -74.92 -11.03 11.28
C HIS A 451 -75.00 -12.50 10.89
N VAL A 452 -75.51 -12.74 9.69
CA VAL A 452 -75.57 -14.06 9.07
C VAL A 452 -74.35 -14.31 8.18
N LEU A 453 -73.99 -15.58 8.03
CA LEU A 453 -72.91 -16.01 7.14
C LEU A 453 -73.38 -17.27 6.42
N SER A 454 -73.44 -17.25 5.09
CA SER A 454 -73.81 -18.43 4.31
C SER A 454 -72.59 -19.03 3.61
N VAL A 455 -72.59 -20.35 3.48
CA VAL A 455 -71.55 -21.12 2.79
C VAL A 455 -72.21 -22.07 1.80
N CYS A 456 -71.64 -22.13 0.60
CA CYS A 456 -71.89 -23.17 -0.38
C CYS A 456 -70.73 -24.16 -0.42
N MET A 457 -71.00 -25.44 -0.18
CA MET A 457 -70.14 -26.54 -0.57
C MET A 457 -70.52 -26.97 -1.98
N ILE A 458 -69.56 -27.01 -2.89
CA ILE A 458 -69.76 -27.25 -4.32
C ILE A 458 -68.85 -28.39 -4.73
N ASP A 459 -69.40 -29.37 -5.44
CA ASP A 459 -68.64 -30.47 -6.02
C ASP A 459 -68.97 -30.66 -7.50
N ILE A 460 -67.92 -30.87 -8.30
CA ILE A 460 -68.04 -31.09 -9.73
C ILE A 460 -68.57 -32.49 -9.99
N ASP A 461 -69.75 -32.55 -10.60
CA ASP A 461 -70.40 -33.82 -10.89
C ASP A 461 -69.57 -34.66 -11.86
N HIS A 462 -69.42 -35.95 -11.55
CA HIS A 462 -68.74 -36.92 -12.40
C HIS A 462 -67.26 -36.60 -12.69
N PHE A 463 -66.58 -35.77 -11.88
CA PHE A 463 -65.19 -35.37 -12.14
C PHE A 463 -64.21 -36.55 -12.26
N LYS A 464 -64.37 -37.60 -11.44
CA LYS A 464 -63.59 -38.83 -11.61
C LYS A 464 -63.74 -39.46 -12.99
N GLN A 465 -64.96 -39.49 -13.55
CA GLN A 465 -65.18 -40.03 -14.90
C GLN A 465 -64.53 -39.15 -15.97
N ILE A 466 -64.49 -37.83 -15.77
CA ILE A 466 -63.78 -36.91 -16.66
C ILE A 466 -62.29 -37.25 -16.69
N ASN A 467 -61.66 -37.41 -15.53
CA ASN A 467 -60.26 -37.83 -15.44
C ASN A 467 -60.01 -39.20 -16.07
N ASP A 468 -60.91 -40.16 -15.83
CA ASP A 468 -60.78 -41.52 -16.34
C ASP A 468 -60.92 -41.59 -17.88
N ILE A 469 -61.74 -40.70 -18.48
CA ILE A 469 -62.02 -40.68 -19.93
C ILE A 469 -61.05 -39.78 -20.70
N TYR A 470 -60.76 -38.59 -20.18
CA TYR A 470 -60.03 -37.52 -20.88
C TYR A 470 -58.64 -37.24 -20.28
N GLY A 471 -58.26 -37.93 -19.21
CA GLY A 471 -56.97 -37.77 -18.54
C GLY A 471 -56.93 -36.60 -17.55
N HIS A 472 -55.86 -36.58 -16.75
CA HIS A 472 -55.68 -35.59 -15.69
C HIS A 472 -55.54 -34.15 -16.20
N GLN A 473 -54.95 -33.94 -17.38
CA GLN A 473 -54.83 -32.60 -17.98
C GLN A 473 -56.20 -32.00 -18.31
N ALA A 474 -57.15 -32.82 -18.77
CA ALA A 474 -58.53 -32.37 -18.98
C ALA A 474 -59.22 -32.03 -17.64
N GLY A 475 -59.00 -32.83 -16.59
CA GLY A 475 -59.46 -32.52 -15.24
C GLY A 475 -58.90 -31.21 -14.71
N ASP A 476 -57.61 -30.94 -14.93
CA ASP A 476 -56.96 -29.69 -14.53
C ASP A 476 -57.52 -28.47 -15.28
N SER A 477 -57.88 -28.63 -16.57
CA SER A 477 -58.58 -27.61 -17.35
C SER A 477 -59.99 -27.38 -16.81
N VAL A 478 -60.71 -28.43 -16.42
CA VAL A 478 -62.02 -28.32 -15.79
C VAL A 478 -61.94 -27.55 -14.47
N LEU A 479 -61.02 -27.91 -13.57
CA LEU A 479 -60.84 -27.22 -12.29
C LEU A 479 -60.50 -25.73 -12.46
N ARG A 480 -59.62 -25.40 -13.43
CA ARG A 480 -59.25 -24.01 -13.73
C ARG A 480 -60.42 -23.20 -14.30
N SER A 481 -61.19 -23.77 -15.21
CA SER A 481 -62.36 -23.07 -15.76
C SER A 481 -63.45 -22.90 -14.70
N PHE A 482 -63.68 -23.93 -13.89
CA PHE A 482 -64.64 -23.88 -12.78
C PHE A 482 -64.30 -22.77 -11.79
N ALA A 483 -63.03 -22.66 -11.41
CA ALA A 483 -62.54 -21.60 -10.53
C ALA A 483 -62.76 -20.20 -11.10
N LYS A 484 -62.50 -19.99 -12.40
CA LYS A 484 -62.77 -18.71 -13.08
C LYS A 484 -64.25 -18.35 -13.06
N VAL A 485 -65.13 -19.34 -13.28
CA VAL A 485 -66.58 -19.13 -13.19
C VAL A 485 -66.96 -18.69 -11.78
N LEU A 486 -66.49 -19.40 -10.74
CA LEU A 486 -66.74 -19.02 -9.34
C LEU A 486 -66.27 -17.59 -9.05
N GLU A 487 -65.02 -17.26 -9.39
CA GLU A 487 -64.44 -15.94 -9.10
C GLU A 487 -65.16 -14.80 -9.83
N SER A 488 -65.58 -15.02 -11.08
CA SER A 488 -66.32 -14.03 -11.87
C SER A 488 -67.76 -13.79 -11.40
N SER A 489 -68.32 -14.73 -10.64
CA SER A 489 -69.73 -14.75 -10.27
C SER A 489 -70.01 -14.27 -8.84
N ILE A 490 -68.97 -14.13 -8.02
CA ILE A 490 -69.06 -13.70 -6.62
C ILE A 490 -68.67 -12.22 -6.44
N ARG A 491 -69.13 -11.58 -5.36
CA ARG A 491 -68.81 -10.18 -5.07
C ARG A 491 -67.41 -10.08 -4.47
N LYS A 492 -66.85 -8.88 -4.44
CA LYS A 492 -65.51 -8.61 -3.87
C LYS A 492 -65.40 -8.91 -2.35
N THR A 493 -66.53 -8.92 -1.65
CA THR A 493 -66.67 -9.28 -0.23
C THR A 493 -66.75 -10.78 -0.01
N ASP A 494 -67.18 -11.52 -1.03
CA ASP A 494 -67.29 -12.95 -1.02
C ASP A 494 -65.95 -13.55 -1.39
N TYR A 495 -65.74 -14.82 -1.06
CA TYR A 495 -64.52 -15.50 -1.46
C TYR A 495 -64.78 -16.98 -1.74
N ALA A 496 -64.07 -17.47 -2.75
CA ALA A 496 -64.06 -18.88 -3.14
C ALA A 496 -62.72 -19.51 -2.78
N ALA A 497 -62.78 -20.76 -2.37
CA ALA A 497 -61.62 -21.56 -2.01
C ALA A 497 -61.76 -22.98 -2.56
N ARG A 498 -60.64 -23.60 -2.92
CA ARG A 498 -60.62 -25.03 -3.22
C ARG A 498 -60.38 -25.79 -1.91
N TYR A 499 -61.35 -26.61 -1.51
CA TYR A 499 -61.30 -27.33 -0.24
C TYR A 499 -60.46 -28.61 -0.34
N GLY A 500 -60.54 -29.30 -1.47
CA GLY A 500 -59.71 -30.45 -1.81
C GLY A 500 -60.26 -31.21 -3.02
N GLY A 501 -59.39 -31.80 -3.84
CA GLY A 501 -59.83 -32.59 -5.00
C GLY A 501 -60.72 -31.77 -5.96
N GLU A 502 -61.98 -32.19 -6.10
CA GLU A 502 -63.03 -31.56 -6.92
C GLU A 502 -64.01 -30.68 -6.13
N GLU A 503 -63.74 -30.46 -4.84
CA GLU A 503 -64.59 -29.72 -3.91
C GLU A 503 -64.15 -28.26 -3.74
N PHE A 504 -65.12 -27.36 -3.82
CA PHE A 504 -64.97 -25.92 -3.68
C PHE A 504 -65.92 -25.39 -2.61
N ILE A 505 -65.49 -24.35 -1.91
CA ILE A 505 -66.31 -23.64 -0.94
C ILE A 505 -66.41 -22.18 -1.36
N VAL A 506 -67.63 -21.66 -1.39
CA VAL A 506 -67.89 -20.23 -1.55
C VAL A 506 -68.54 -19.70 -0.29
N THR A 507 -67.96 -18.66 0.28
CA THR A 507 -68.45 -18.01 1.49
C THR A 507 -69.06 -16.65 1.15
N PHE A 508 -70.26 -16.41 1.68
CA PHE A 508 -71.05 -15.20 1.50
C PHE A 508 -71.29 -14.52 2.85
N PRO A 509 -70.39 -13.61 3.28
CA PRO A 509 -70.60 -12.81 4.47
C PRO A 509 -71.89 -11.98 4.38
N GLU A 510 -72.58 -11.84 5.52
CA GLU A 510 -73.80 -11.02 5.64
C GLU A 510 -74.93 -11.38 4.67
N THR A 511 -74.92 -12.61 4.16
CA THR A 511 -75.87 -13.09 3.17
C THR A 511 -76.80 -14.14 3.78
N PRO A 512 -78.12 -13.88 3.91
CA PRO A 512 -79.09 -14.85 4.42
C PRO A 512 -79.27 -16.06 3.50
N LEU A 513 -79.87 -17.13 4.03
CA LEU A 513 -80.07 -18.39 3.30
C LEU A 513 -80.80 -18.22 1.96
N THR A 514 -81.82 -17.36 1.90
CA THR A 514 -82.61 -17.15 0.68
C THR A 514 -81.79 -16.49 -0.43
N GLU A 515 -80.99 -15.48 -0.10
CA GLU A 515 -80.11 -14.82 -1.09
C GLU A 515 -78.96 -15.75 -1.48
N ALA A 516 -78.42 -16.51 -0.53
CA ALA A 516 -77.40 -17.53 -0.82
C ALA A 516 -77.93 -18.62 -1.77
N GLU A 517 -79.19 -19.02 -1.64
CA GLU A 517 -79.86 -19.97 -2.55
C GLU A 517 -79.96 -19.43 -3.98
N GLU A 518 -80.36 -18.17 -4.14
CA GLU A 518 -80.40 -17.52 -5.45
C GLU A 518 -79.00 -17.40 -6.07
N LEU A 519 -77.98 -17.05 -5.27
CA LEU A 519 -76.59 -16.98 -5.72
C LEU A 519 -76.04 -18.34 -6.12
N ALA A 520 -76.32 -19.38 -5.33
CA ALA A 520 -75.92 -20.75 -5.62
C ALA A 520 -76.58 -21.30 -6.89
N GLU A 521 -77.87 -21.04 -7.10
CA GLU A 521 -78.58 -21.49 -8.31
C GLU A 521 -78.06 -20.77 -9.56
N ARG A 522 -77.73 -19.47 -9.42
CA ARG A 522 -77.06 -18.72 -10.48
C ARG A 522 -75.68 -19.30 -10.80
N LEU A 523 -74.87 -19.61 -9.79
CA LEU A 523 -73.57 -20.28 -9.96
C LEU A 523 -73.75 -21.63 -10.67
N ARG A 524 -74.68 -22.46 -10.21
CA ARG A 524 -74.99 -23.77 -10.80
C ARG A 524 -75.37 -23.65 -12.28
N SER A 525 -76.23 -22.71 -12.63
CA SER A 525 -76.63 -22.47 -14.03
C SER A 525 -75.43 -22.03 -14.87
N GLN A 526 -74.63 -21.07 -14.38
CA GLN A 526 -73.46 -20.59 -15.11
C GLN A 526 -72.41 -21.68 -15.34
N ILE A 527 -72.20 -22.56 -14.35
CA ILE A 527 -71.34 -23.74 -14.49
C ILE A 527 -71.90 -24.67 -15.59
N ALA A 528 -73.18 -24.99 -15.53
CA ALA A 528 -73.84 -25.88 -16.48
C ALA A 528 -73.95 -25.29 -17.90
N ASP A 529 -73.86 -23.97 -18.06
CA ASP A 529 -73.89 -23.30 -19.36
C ASP A 529 -72.47 -23.02 -19.91
N HIS A 530 -71.42 -23.30 -19.12
CA HIS A 530 -70.04 -23.01 -19.49
C HIS A 530 -69.36 -24.19 -20.18
N TYR A 531 -68.97 -24.00 -21.43
CA TYR A 531 -68.17 -24.96 -22.19
C TYR A 531 -66.69 -24.77 -21.91
N ILE A 532 -66.04 -25.85 -21.48
CA ILE A 532 -64.64 -25.88 -21.08
C ILE A 532 -63.84 -26.48 -22.23
N PRO A 533 -62.95 -25.72 -22.87
CA PRO A 533 -62.07 -26.25 -23.90
C PRO A 533 -61.08 -27.22 -23.26
N ILE A 534 -60.98 -28.42 -23.82
CA ILE A 534 -59.97 -29.42 -23.49
C ILE A 534 -59.11 -29.73 -24.74
N GLU A 535 -58.06 -30.53 -24.59
CA GLU A 535 -57.19 -30.92 -25.70
C GLU A 535 -57.98 -31.61 -26.84
N ASP A 536 -57.45 -31.54 -28.06
CA ASP A 536 -58.05 -32.01 -29.33
C ASP A 536 -59.31 -31.27 -29.82
N ASP A 537 -59.42 -29.94 -29.62
CA ASP A 537 -60.58 -29.12 -30.05
C ASP A 537 -61.94 -29.64 -29.51
N LYS A 538 -61.93 -30.36 -28.39
CA LYS A 538 -63.13 -30.86 -27.72
C LYS A 538 -63.57 -29.87 -26.64
N GLU A 539 -64.88 -29.78 -26.44
CA GLU A 539 -65.47 -29.01 -25.36
C GLU A 539 -66.20 -29.94 -24.40
N LEU A 540 -66.01 -29.71 -23.10
CA LEU A 540 -66.74 -30.39 -22.05
C LEU A 540 -67.70 -29.44 -21.37
N ASN A 541 -68.87 -29.97 -21.04
CA ASN A 541 -69.82 -29.33 -20.15
C ASN A 541 -69.85 -30.14 -18.85
N VAL A 542 -69.79 -29.45 -17.72
CA VAL A 542 -69.84 -30.06 -16.39
C VAL A 542 -70.95 -29.44 -15.58
N THR A 543 -71.55 -30.24 -14.70
CA THR A 543 -72.54 -29.75 -13.74
C THR A 543 -71.96 -29.78 -12.34
N ALA A 544 -72.63 -29.11 -11.41
CA ALA A 544 -72.23 -29.13 -10.01
C ALA A 544 -73.40 -29.45 -9.08
N SER A 545 -73.09 -30.20 -8.03
CA SER A 545 -73.97 -30.40 -6.89
C SER A 545 -73.59 -29.40 -5.80
N ILE A 546 -74.55 -28.61 -5.31
CA ILE A 546 -74.30 -27.52 -4.35
C ILE A 546 -75.13 -27.73 -3.08
N GLY A 547 -74.47 -27.67 -1.93
CA GLY A 547 -75.08 -27.67 -0.61
C GLY A 547 -74.89 -26.34 0.11
N ILE A 548 -75.96 -25.78 0.66
CA ILE A 548 -75.94 -24.47 1.33
C ILE A 548 -76.20 -24.65 2.81
N ALA A 549 -75.43 -23.96 3.65
CA ALA A 549 -75.76 -23.79 5.05
C ALA A 549 -75.50 -22.34 5.49
N THR A 550 -76.28 -21.88 6.47
CA THR A 550 -76.20 -20.52 7.02
C THR A 550 -75.98 -20.55 8.52
N PHE A 551 -75.01 -19.77 9.00
CA PHE A 551 -74.78 -19.48 10.41
C PHE A 551 -75.57 -18.24 10.84
N PRO A 552 -76.17 -18.23 12.05
CA PRO A 552 -76.16 -19.29 13.07
C PRO A 552 -77.29 -20.34 12.91
N GLU A 553 -78.14 -20.24 11.89
CA GLU A 553 -79.35 -21.07 11.71
C GLU A 553 -79.07 -22.59 11.71
N HIS A 554 -78.00 -23.03 11.06
CA HIS A 554 -77.70 -24.45 10.87
C HIS A 554 -76.51 -24.94 11.72
N ALA A 555 -75.76 -24.04 12.36
CA ALA A 555 -74.53 -24.37 13.06
C ALA A 555 -74.11 -23.30 14.07
N GLN A 556 -73.35 -23.73 15.09
CA GLN A 556 -72.75 -22.86 16.12
C GLN A 556 -71.25 -22.60 15.89
N THR A 557 -70.61 -23.38 15.02
CA THR A 557 -69.19 -23.24 14.67
C THR A 557 -69.03 -23.29 13.15
N TRP A 558 -67.96 -22.73 12.59
CA TRP A 558 -67.72 -22.83 11.16
C TRP A 558 -67.47 -24.28 10.71
N GLN A 559 -66.89 -25.13 11.57
CA GLN A 559 -66.67 -26.54 11.26
C GLN A 559 -68.01 -27.26 11.08
N ASP A 560 -68.98 -26.97 11.94
CA ASP A 560 -70.31 -27.57 11.83
C ASP A 560 -71.12 -26.97 10.68
N LEU A 561 -70.88 -25.70 10.34
CA LEU A 561 -71.45 -25.07 9.15
C LEU A 561 -70.99 -25.76 7.86
N ILE A 562 -69.69 -26.02 7.73
CA ILE A 562 -69.14 -26.77 6.58
C ILE A 562 -69.72 -28.19 6.54
N LYS A 563 -69.83 -28.89 7.67
CA LYS A 563 -70.47 -30.23 7.73
C LYS A 563 -71.95 -30.19 7.31
N ALA A 564 -72.68 -29.15 7.69
CA ALA A 564 -74.08 -28.99 7.29
C ALA A 564 -74.21 -28.76 5.77
N ALA A 565 -73.35 -27.91 5.21
CA ALA A 565 -73.27 -27.67 3.76
C ALA A 565 -72.86 -28.95 3.00
N ASP A 566 -71.87 -29.69 3.49
CA ASP A 566 -71.42 -30.97 2.93
C ASP A 566 -72.54 -32.02 2.89
N LYS A 567 -73.29 -32.18 3.99
CA LYS A 567 -74.48 -33.05 4.02
C LYS A 567 -75.53 -32.65 2.99
N ALA A 568 -75.79 -31.36 2.85
CA ALA A 568 -76.73 -30.85 1.85
C ALA A 568 -76.24 -31.11 0.42
N MET A 569 -74.94 -30.92 0.16
CA MET A 569 -74.32 -31.22 -1.13
C MET A 569 -74.39 -32.71 -1.46
N TYR A 570 -74.16 -33.57 -0.48
CA TYR A 570 -74.31 -35.01 -0.65
C TYR A 570 -75.76 -35.41 -0.96
N ALA A 571 -76.75 -34.77 -0.32
CA ALA A 571 -78.16 -34.93 -0.68
C ALA A 571 -78.46 -34.44 -2.10
N ALA A 572 -77.81 -33.36 -2.56
CA ALA A 572 -77.91 -32.88 -3.94
C ALA A 572 -77.42 -33.95 -4.92
N LYS A 573 -76.25 -34.55 -4.66
CA LYS A 573 -75.70 -35.66 -5.45
C LYS A 573 -76.63 -36.86 -5.53
N GLN A 574 -77.28 -37.23 -4.43
CA GLN A 574 -78.23 -38.34 -4.40
C GLN A 574 -79.55 -38.05 -5.11
N SER A 575 -79.96 -36.77 -5.16
CA SER A 575 -81.23 -36.35 -5.76
C SER A 575 -81.20 -36.15 -7.27
N GLY A 576 -80.15 -36.62 -7.94
CA GLY A 576 -80.00 -36.54 -9.39
C GLY A 576 -78.87 -35.63 -9.88
N ARG A 577 -78.08 -35.03 -8.96
CA ARG A 577 -77.01 -34.05 -9.26
C ARG A 577 -77.53 -32.79 -9.95
N ASN A 578 -76.62 -31.88 -10.34
CA ASN A 578 -76.95 -30.62 -11.01
C ASN A 578 -78.09 -29.85 -10.31
N CYS A 579 -78.01 -29.71 -8.99
CA CYS A 579 -79.02 -29.03 -8.20
C CYS A 579 -78.43 -28.41 -6.93
N VAL A 580 -79.17 -27.46 -6.38
CA VAL A 580 -78.89 -26.84 -5.09
C VAL A 580 -79.75 -27.50 -4.01
N ARG A 581 -79.17 -27.77 -2.84
CA ARG A 581 -79.87 -28.22 -1.63
C ARG A 581 -79.46 -27.37 -0.43
N LYS A 582 -80.42 -27.11 0.46
CA LYS A 582 -80.19 -26.42 1.74
C LYS A 582 -79.99 -27.45 2.83
N ALA A 583 -79.18 -27.11 3.83
CA ALA A 583 -79.09 -27.87 5.06
C ALA A 583 -80.45 -27.90 5.77
N GLU A 584 -80.76 -29.02 6.40
CA GLU A 584 -81.94 -29.13 7.26
C GLU A 584 -81.60 -28.56 8.64
N ASN A 585 -82.57 -27.90 9.29
CA ASN A 585 -82.37 -27.37 10.64
C ASN A 585 -81.97 -28.51 11.58
N THR A 586 -80.73 -28.43 12.07
CA THR A 586 -80.15 -29.43 12.98
C THR A 586 -80.01 -28.89 14.42
N ILE A 587 -80.61 -27.74 14.71
CA ILE A 587 -80.63 -27.13 16.05
C ILE A 587 -81.90 -27.53 16.80
#